data_AF-A0A1M5XAH7-F1
#
_entry.id   AF-A0A1M5XAH7-F1
#
_cell.length_a   1.000
_cell.length_b   1.000
_cell.length_c   1.000
_cell.angle_alpha   90.00
_cell.angle_beta   90.00
_cell.angle_gamma   90.00
#
_symmetry.space_group_name_H-M   'P 1'
#
loop_
_entity.id
_entity.type
_entity.pdbx_description
1 polymer ?
#
loop_
_entity_poly.entity_id
_entity_poly.type
_entity_poly.pdbx_seq_one_letter_code
_entity_poly.pdbx_strand_id
1 'polypeptide(L)'
;MHTLPTKLKTADERLEALARSASNVTLLKYNSGNWTISDNPVPTDTRFVLYPDQVAHSWTHFEAGKVVTDITAVVADDENGSSELRIVNGKDRKDLGIDDESKWELDSTGKRRDPWVYGFALPMMNLETRAVVVFKIASVGGMGAIAGQVLSFTQNKHLGYPVVTLSTGSYRNKKHGGFTSFPVFVNVGFDKPPAPEIASGGNGGDGGNSGGGGDGARVVGASKVAVLRDREVDAMDDDIPF
;
A
#
# COMPACT_ATOMS: atom_id res chain seq x y z
N MET A 1 -31.21 -27.27 -5.56
CA MET A 1 -30.27 -26.68 -6.53
C MET A 1 -30.20 -25.19 -6.26
N HIS A 2 -29.25 -24.74 -5.45
CA HIS A 2 -29.07 -23.32 -5.16
C HIS A 2 -28.16 -22.72 -6.24
N THR A 3 -28.75 -21.89 -7.08
CA THR A 3 -28.06 -21.07 -8.09
C THR A 3 -27.13 -20.09 -7.36
N LEU A 4 -25.82 -20.21 -7.60
CA LEU A 4 -24.84 -19.20 -7.16
C LEU A 4 -25.16 -17.88 -7.88
N PRO A 5 -25.23 -16.73 -7.18
CA PRO A 5 -25.47 -15.46 -7.84
C PRO A 5 -24.23 -15.05 -8.66
N THR A 6 -24.41 -15.01 -9.98
CA THR A 6 -23.47 -14.60 -11.03
C THR A 6 -23.41 -13.07 -11.14
N LYS A 7 -22.97 -12.38 -10.10
CA LYS A 7 -22.48 -10.99 -10.25
C LYS A 7 -21.03 -10.94 -9.78
N LEU A 8 -20.15 -10.56 -10.69
CA LEU A 8 -18.77 -10.20 -10.37
C LEU A 8 -18.83 -9.20 -9.21
N LYS A 9 -18.29 -9.59 -8.05
CA LYS A 9 -18.16 -8.71 -6.89
C LYS A 9 -17.55 -7.38 -7.34
N THR A 10 -18.14 -6.26 -6.95
CA THR A 10 -17.60 -4.94 -7.28
C THR A 10 -16.17 -4.81 -6.74
N ALA A 11 -15.37 -3.89 -7.29
CA ALA A 11 -14.02 -3.63 -6.76
C ALA A 11 -14.06 -3.36 -5.25
N ASP A 12 -15.12 -2.69 -4.78
CA ASP A 12 -15.38 -2.39 -3.38
C ASP A 12 -15.64 -3.64 -2.53
N GLU A 13 -16.46 -4.60 -3.00
CA GLU A 13 -16.69 -5.87 -2.30
C GLU A 13 -15.43 -6.75 -2.24
N ARG A 14 -14.55 -6.63 -3.23
CA ARG A 14 -13.23 -7.30 -3.24
C ARG A 14 -12.27 -6.63 -2.27
N LEU A 15 -12.27 -5.31 -2.24
CA LEU A 15 -11.44 -4.53 -1.33
C LEU A 15 -11.88 -4.69 0.12
N GLU A 16 -13.19 -4.78 0.37
CA GLU A 16 -13.74 -5.12 1.69
C GLU A 16 -13.40 -6.57 2.08
N ALA A 17 -13.41 -7.51 1.14
CA ALA A 17 -12.95 -8.88 1.39
C ALA A 17 -11.44 -8.95 1.69
N LEU A 18 -10.62 -8.12 1.02
CA LEU A 18 -9.18 -7.96 1.25
C LEU A 18 -8.88 -7.29 2.60
N ALA A 19 -9.67 -6.26 2.95
CA ALA A 19 -9.58 -5.58 4.23
C ALA A 19 -10.01 -6.49 5.39
N ARG A 20 -11.05 -7.31 5.21
CA ARG A 20 -11.48 -8.32 6.19
C ARG A 20 -10.51 -9.49 6.29
N SER A 21 -9.80 -9.84 5.22
CA SER A 21 -8.77 -10.88 5.23
C SER A 21 -7.40 -10.37 5.70
N ALA A 22 -7.23 -9.07 5.94
CA ALA A 22 -5.95 -8.43 6.26
C ALA A 22 -5.20 -9.02 7.47
N SER A 23 -5.87 -9.74 8.37
CA SER A 23 -5.21 -10.54 9.42
C SER A 23 -4.39 -11.73 8.88
N ASN A 24 -4.66 -12.15 7.64
CA ASN A 24 -4.00 -13.23 6.89
C ASN A 24 -3.36 -12.76 5.59
N VAL A 25 -3.24 -11.44 5.36
CA VAL A 25 -2.64 -10.90 4.12
C VAL A 25 -1.13 -10.82 4.25
N THR A 26 -0.44 -11.36 3.26
CA THR A 26 1.01 -11.26 3.13
C THR A 26 1.42 -9.81 2.90
N LEU A 27 2.20 -9.25 3.83
CA LEU A 27 2.70 -7.88 3.74
C LEU A 27 4.00 -7.81 2.93
N LEU A 28 4.04 -6.87 1.99
CA LEU A 28 5.28 -6.37 1.42
C LEU A 28 5.77 -5.24 2.30
N LYS A 29 6.95 -5.41 2.91
CA LYS A 29 7.57 -4.43 3.80
C LYS A 29 8.74 -3.74 3.11
N TYR A 30 8.90 -2.46 3.42
CA TYR A 30 10.08 -1.69 3.07
C TYR A 30 10.73 -1.17 4.34
N ASN A 31 12.00 -1.51 4.56
CA ASN A 31 12.77 -1.00 5.70
C ASN A 31 14.15 -0.58 5.22
N SER A 32 14.42 0.73 5.27
CA SER A 32 15.75 1.31 5.06
C SER A 32 16.47 0.81 3.80
N GLY A 33 15.73 0.67 2.69
CA GLY A 33 16.25 0.21 1.40
C GLY A 33 16.07 -1.26 1.10
N ASN A 34 15.59 -2.06 2.06
CA ASN A 34 15.32 -3.47 1.88
C ASN A 34 13.84 -3.75 1.69
N TRP A 35 13.53 -4.60 0.71
CA TRP A 35 12.18 -5.08 0.43
C TRP A 35 12.06 -6.52 0.92
N THR A 36 11.03 -6.82 1.71
CA THR A 36 10.79 -8.16 2.24
C THR A 36 9.33 -8.58 2.16
N ILE A 37 9.08 -9.88 1.99
CA ILE A 37 7.78 -10.52 2.13
C ILE A 37 7.92 -11.65 3.15
N SER A 38 7.19 -11.55 4.28
CA SER A 38 7.35 -12.50 5.40
C SER A 38 8.82 -12.68 5.79
N ASP A 39 9.56 -11.58 5.91
CA ASP A 39 10.99 -11.50 6.21
C ASP A 39 11.94 -12.07 5.15
N ASN A 40 11.42 -12.60 4.04
CA ASN A 40 12.24 -13.05 2.91
C ASN A 40 12.55 -11.87 1.98
N PRO A 41 13.83 -11.63 1.62
CA PRO A 41 14.19 -10.60 0.65
C PRO A 41 13.48 -10.80 -0.70
N VAL A 42 12.96 -9.72 -1.27
CA VAL A 42 12.34 -9.75 -2.59
C VAL A 42 13.40 -9.45 -3.66
N PRO A 43 13.60 -10.32 -4.66
CA PRO A 43 14.51 -10.06 -5.77
C PRO A 43 14.17 -8.76 -6.52
N THR A 44 15.18 -8.00 -6.93
CA THR A 44 15.00 -6.67 -7.56
C THR A 44 14.29 -6.72 -8.91
N ASP A 45 14.35 -7.85 -9.60
CA ASP A 45 13.68 -8.11 -10.87
C ASP A 45 12.25 -8.64 -10.71
N THR A 46 11.79 -8.86 -9.48
CA THR A 46 10.41 -9.26 -9.19
C THR A 46 9.45 -8.22 -9.73
N ARG A 47 8.49 -8.67 -10.55
CA ARG A 47 7.46 -7.81 -11.15
C ARG A 47 6.16 -7.94 -10.39
N PHE A 48 5.53 -6.79 -10.13
CA PHE A 48 4.22 -6.71 -9.52
C PHE A 48 3.28 -5.93 -10.42
N VAL A 49 2.03 -6.38 -10.52
CA VAL A 49 0.94 -5.53 -10.98
C VAL A 49 0.38 -4.80 -9.78
N LEU A 50 0.23 -3.48 -9.91
CA LEU A 50 -0.31 -2.63 -8.86
C LEU A 50 -1.81 -2.43 -9.12
N TYR A 51 -2.57 -2.24 -8.05
CA TYR A 51 -3.97 -1.84 -8.14
C TYR A 51 -4.17 -0.45 -7.50
N PRO A 52 -3.77 0.65 -8.18
CA PRO A 52 -3.81 1.99 -7.57
C PRO A 52 -5.22 2.51 -7.32
N ASP A 53 -6.21 1.98 -8.02
CA ASP A 53 -7.65 2.18 -7.77
C ASP A 53 -8.14 1.51 -6.49
N GLN A 54 -7.33 0.65 -5.87
CA GLN A 54 -7.64 -0.06 -4.63
C GLN A 54 -6.76 0.41 -3.47
N VAL A 55 -6.12 1.58 -3.59
CA VAL A 55 -5.38 2.17 -2.48
C VAL A 55 -6.35 2.43 -1.32
N ALA A 56 -5.99 1.90 -0.16
CA ALA A 56 -6.71 2.13 1.08
C ALA A 56 -5.87 3.00 2.01
N HIS A 57 -6.56 3.75 2.85
CA HIS A 57 -5.96 4.59 3.87
C HIS A 57 -6.17 3.91 5.22
N SER A 58 -5.29 4.08 6.18
CA SER A 58 -5.48 3.47 7.50
C SER A 58 -5.00 4.36 8.63
N TRP A 59 -5.65 4.23 9.77
CA TRP A 59 -5.18 4.71 11.05
C TRP A 59 -4.85 3.50 11.91
N THR A 60 -3.58 3.36 12.26
CA THR A 60 -3.09 2.25 13.08
C THR A 60 -2.74 2.77 14.47
N HIS A 61 -3.39 2.21 15.49
CA HIS A 61 -3.16 2.50 16.90
C HIS A 61 -2.03 1.64 17.44
N PHE A 62 -1.05 2.27 18.08
CA PHE A 62 0.06 1.59 18.75
C PHE A 62 0.04 1.84 20.26
N GLU A 63 0.24 0.79 21.03
CA GLU A 63 0.54 0.84 22.47
C GLU A 63 1.74 -0.06 22.76
N ALA A 64 2.70 0.44 23.52
CA ALA A 64 3.95 -0.23 23.87
C ALA A 64 4.67 -0.82 22.64
N GLY A 65 4.67 -0.07 21.54
CA GLY A 65 5.27 -0.47 20.26
C GLY A 65 4.55 -1.60 19.52
N LYS A 66 3.32 -1.97 19.92
CA LYS A 66 2.51 -3.01 19.28
C LYS A 66 1.25 -2.44 18.67
N VAL A 67 0.84 -2.98 17.52
CA VAL A 67 -0.46 -2.64 16.91
C VAL A 67 -1.58 -3.16 17.80
N VAL A 68 -2.44 -2.26 18.26
CA VAL A 68 -3.64 -2.56 19.04
C VAL A 68 -4.87 -2.63 18.15
N THR A 69 -5.03 -1.64 17.27
CA THR A 69 -6.19 -1.50 16.38
C THR A 69 -5.74 -0.94 15.04
N ASP A 70 -6.36 -1.39 13.95
CA ASP A 70 -6.20 -0.82 12.61
C ASP A 70 -7.57 -0.44 12.06
N ILE A 71 -7.73 0.82 11.66
CA ILE A 71 -8.96 1.34 11.06
C ILE A 71 -8.65 1.65 9.61
N THR A 72 -9.11 0.79 8.70
CA THR A 72 -8.91 0.95 7.26
C THR A 72 -10.10 1.66 6.61
N ALA A 73 -9.77 2.47 5.61
CA ALA A 73 -10.60 3.32 4.81
C ALA A 73 -10.40 3.00 3.32
N VAL A 74 -11.49 2.94 2.58
CA VAL A 74 -11.52 2.64 1.16
C VAL A 74 -11.90 3.90 0.40
N VAL A 75 -11.10 4.29 -0.59
CA VAL A 75 -11.48 5.36 -1.51
C VAL A 75 -12.70 4.88 -2.31
N ALA A 76 -13.82 5.60 -2.21
CA ALA A 76 -15.05 5.26 -2.91
C ALA A 76 -15.48 6.43 -3.79
N ASP A 77 -15.83 6.13 -5.03
CA ASP A 77 -16.45 7.10 -5.92
C ASP A 77 -17.86 7.42 -5.42
N ASP A 78 -18.22 8.70 -5.33
CA ASP A 78 -19.59 9.09 -5.04
C ASP A 78 -20.50 9.01 -6.29
N GLU A 79 -21.80 9.15 -6.09
CA GLU A 79 -22.80 9.11 -7.18
C GLU A 79 -22.61 10.24 -8.22
N ASN A 80 -21.82 11.27 -7.90
CA ASN A 80 -21.50 12.38 -8.79
C ASN A 80 -20.21 12.16 -9.59
N GLY A 81 -19.57 11.00 -9.44
CA GLY A 81 -18.30 10.69 -10.09
C GLY A 81 -17.12 11.46 -9.50
N SER A 82 -17.27 12.03 -8.31
CA SER A 82 -16.17 12.58 -7.53
C SER A 82 -15.53 11.45 -6.72
N SER A 83 -14.26 11.16 -6.98
CA SER A 83 -13.47 10.27 -6.14
C SER A 83 -13.14 11.00 -4.84
N GLU A 84 -14.02 10.89 -3.85
CA GLU A 84 -13.73 11.37 -2.51
C GLU A 84 -12.99 10.29 -1.72
N LEU A 85 -12.00 10.74 -0.95
CA LEU A 85 -11.36 9.95 0.07
C LEU A 85 -12.34 9.71 1.22
N ARG A 86 -13.27 8.78 1.02
CA ARG A 86 -14.18 8.36 2.06
C ARG A 86 -13.43 7.42 2.99
N ILE A 87 -12.91 7.97 4.08
CA ILE A 87 -12.57 7.10 5.20
C ILE A 87 -13.84 6.26 5.48
N VAL A 88 -13.77 4.93 5.51
CA VAL A 88 -14.96 4.06 5.58
C VAL A 88 -15.80 4.30 6.85
N ASN A 89 -15.36 5.19 7.73
CA ASN A 89 -16.16 5.76 8.83
C ASN A 89 -16.10 7.30 8.96
N GLY A 90 -15.58 8.04 7.99
CA GLY A 90 -15.46 9.51 8.03
C GLY A 90 -14.67 10.05 9.22
N LYS A 91 -13.84 9.20 9.85
CA LYS A 91 -13.13 9.54 11.08
C LYS A 91 -11.81 10.21 10.74
N ASP A 92 -11.76 11.52 10.97
CA ASP A 92 -10.50 12.25 11.05
C ASP A 92 -9.74 11.81 12.30
N ARG A 93 -8.47 12.24 12.44
CA ARG A 93 -7.68 12.00 13.66
C ARG A 93 -8.45 12.32 14.95
N LYS A 94 -9.23 13.41 14.95
CA LYS A 94 -10.02 13.87 16.11
C LYS A 94 -11.17 12.92 16.52
N ASP A 95 -11.60 12.04 15.62
CA ASP A 95 -12.72 11.11 15.84
C ASP A 95 -12.25 9.74 16.36
N LEU A 96 -10.94 9.54 16.48
CA LEU A 96 -10.30 8.30 16.93
C LEU A 96 -10.15 8.22 18.45
N GLY A 97 -10.31 9.35 19.15
CA GLY A 97 -10.09 9.47 20.59
C GLY A 97 -8.62 9.41 20.97
N ILE A 98 -8.37 9.31 22.28
CA ILE A 98 -7.01 9.38 22.87
C ILE A 98 -6.37 10.74 22.54
N ASP A 99 -7.09 11.80 22.88
CA ASP A 99 -6.70 13.19 22.60
C ASP A 99 -5.92 13.84 23.75
N ASP A 100 -5.84 13.15 24.89
CA ASP A 100 -5.07 13.61 26.04
C ASP A 100 -3.57 13.31 25.83
N GLU A 101 -2.87 14.26 25.20
CA GLU A 101 -1.42 14.16 24.95
C GLU A 101 -0.63 13.84 26.22
N SER A 102 -1.12 14.24 27.40
CA SER A 102 -0.40 13.99 28.65
C SER A 102 -0.27 12.51 29.00
N LYS A 103 -1.14 11.67 28.42
CA LYS A 103 -1.16 10.22 28.58
C LYS A 103 -0.44 9.47 27.47
N TRP A 104 0.03 10.17 26.43
CA TRP A 104 0.73 9.53 25.31
C TRP A 104 2.10 9.01 25.73
N GLU A 105 2.51 7.92 25.07
CA GLU A 105 3.83 7.34 25.26
C GLU A 105 4.91 8.34 24.81
N LEU A 106 6.04 8.32 25.52
CA LEU A 106 7.21 9.09 25.12
C LEU A 106 8.02 8.28 24.09
N ASP A 107 8.44 8.94 23.02
CA ASP A 107 9.38 8.39 22.07
C ASP A 107 10.81 8.31 22.64
N SER A 108 11.75 7.82 21.83
CA SER A 108 13.17 7.70 22.19
C SER A 108 13.82 9.06 22.51
N THR A 109 13.23 10.16 22.07
CA THR A 109 13.67 11.54 22.31
C THR A 109 13.00 12.19 23.52
N GLY A 110 12.08 11.46 24.19
CA GLY A 110 11.33 11.94 25.34
C GLY A 110 10.13 12.82 24.97
N LYS A 111 9.70 12.85 23.71
CA LYS A 111 8.52 13.59 23.27
C LYS A 111 7.29 12.69 23.27
N ARG A 112 6.14 13.27 23.61
CA ARG A 112 4.84 12.59 23.49
C ARG A 112 4.57 12.29 22.03
N ARG A 113 4.26 11.03 21.75
CA ARG A 113 3.98 10.53 20.41
C ARG A 113 2.51 10.19 20.28
N ASP A 114 1.88 10.72 19.24
CA ASP A 114 0.51 10.35 18.90
C ASP A 114 0.43 8.83 18.68
N PRO A 115 -0.42 8.11 19.44
CA PRO A 115 -0.51 6.66 19.31
C PRO A 115 -1.20 6.23 18.01
N TRP A 116 -1.89 7.16 17.32
CA TRP A 116 -2.48 6.91 16.01
C TRP A 116 -1.52 7.31 14.89
N VAL A 117 -1.16 6.35 14.04
CA VAL A 117 -0.32 6.57 12.87
C VAL A 117 -1.17 6.44 11.61
N TYR A 118 -1.14 7.48 10.79
CA TYR A 118 -1.79 7.46 9.47
C TYR A 118 -0.91 6.76 8.44
N GLY A 119 -1.51 5.94 7.59
CA GLY A 119 -0.82 5.14 6.59
C GLY A 119 -1.65 4.84 5.35
N PHE A 120 -0.98 4.25 4.37
CA PHE A 120 -1.52 3.83 3.08
C PHE A 120 -1.28 2.33 2.91
N ALA A 121 -2.20 1.67 2.23
CA ALA A 121 -2.10 0.28 1.82
C ALA A 121 -2.35 0.18 0.31
N LEU A 122 -1.38 -0.37 -0.42
CA LEU A 122 -1.45 -0.59 -1.86
C LEU A 122 -1.46 -2.11 -2.13
N PRO A 123 -2.59 -2.67 -2.62
CA PRO A 123 -2.64 -4.04 -3.09
C PRO A 123 -1.80 -4.23 -4.36
N MET A 124 -1.09 -5.36 -4.42
CA MET A 124 -0.21 -5.73 -5.52
C MET A 124 -0.31 -7.23 -5.78
N MET A 125 -0.10 -7.66 -7.03
CA MET A 125 -0.01 -9.07 -7.37
C MET A 125 1.36 -9.36 -7.99
N ASN A 126 2.08 -10.33 -7.44
CA ASN A 126 3.30 -10.84 -8.06
C ASN A 126 2.96 -11.49 -9.41
N LEU A 127 3.62 -11.03 -10.48
CA LEU A 127 3.27 -11.43 -11.84
C LEU A 127 3.62 -12.90 -12.14
N GLU A 128 4.67 -13.43 -11.50
CA GLU A 128 5.15 -14.79 -11.69
C GLU A 128 4.32 -15.78 -10.85
N THR A 129 4.20 -15.53 -9.55
CA THR A 129 3.57 -16.47 -8.61
C THR A 129 2.07 -16.27 -8.48
N ARG A 130 1.53 -15.17 -8.99
CA ARG A 130 0.14 -14.72 -8.80
C ARG A 130 -0.24 -14.46 -7.33
N ALA A 131 0.72 -14.49 -6.41
CA ALA A 131 0.48 -14.17 -5.02
C ALA A 131 0.12 -12.69 -4.86
N VAL A 132 -0.96 -12.43 -4.11
CA VAL A 132 -1.38 -11.07 -3.74
C VAL A 132 -0.66 -10.67 -2.46
N VAL A 133 -0.06 -9.48 -2.47
CA VAL A 133 0.57 -8.86 -1.31
C VAL A 133 0.04 -7.45 -1.12
N VAL A 134 0.15 -6.92 0.09
CA VAL A 134 -0.19 -5.52 0.37
C VAL A 134 1.05 -4.77 0.85
N PHE A 135 1.37 -3.70 0.16
CA PHE A 135 2.39 -2.74 0.61
C PHE A 135 1.74 -1.74 1.57
N LYS A 136 2.03 -1.86 2.87
CA LYS A 136 1.59 -0.91 3.90
C LYS A 136 2.73 0.05 4.23
N ILE A 137 2.43 1.35 4.33
CA ILE A 137 3.44 2.36 4.63
C ILE A 137 2.86 3.59 5.33
N ALA A 138 3.59 4.10 6.32
CA ALA A 138 3.26 5.36 7.01
C ALA A 138 4.28 6.48 6.75
N SER A 139 5.41 6.18 6.11
CA SER A 139 6.44 7.19 5.84
C SER A 139 6.06 8.09 4.67
N VAL A 140 6.48 9.36 4.74
CA VAL A 140 6.24 10.37 3.69
C VAL A 140 6.76 9.90 2.33
N GLY A 141 7.97 9.32 2.29
CA GLY A 141 8.56 8.80 1.06
C GLY A 141 7.74 7.66 0.44
N GLY A 142 7.19 6.79 1.29
CA GLY A 142 6.30 5.71 0.87
C GLY A 142 4.96 6.19 0.34
N MET A 143 4.32 7.11 1.05
CA MET A 143 3.08 7.75 0.60
C MET A 143 3.28 8.44 -0.75
N GLY A 144 4.40 9.15 -0.93
CA GLY A 144 4.75 9.77 -2.21
C GLY A 144 4.93 8.74 -3.35
N ALA A 145 5.53 7.58 -3.06
CA ALA A 145 5.68 6.51 -4.03
C ALA A 145 4.32 5.95 -4.49
N ILE A 146 3.38 5.73 -3.57
CA ILE A 146 2.01 5.29 -3.89
C ILE A 146 1.28 6.37 -4.69
N ALA A 147 1.30 7.62 -4.23
CA ALA A 147 0.64 8.74 -4.92
C ALA A 147 1.13 8.91 -6.37
N GLY A 148 2.43 8.73 -6.62
CA GLY A 148 2.98 8.72 -7.98
C GLY A 148 2.39 7.62 -8.88
N GLN A 149 2.13 6.43 -8.33
CA GLN A 149 1.51 5.33 -9.07
C GLN A 149 0.02 5.57 -9.31
N VAL A 150 -0.70 6.13 -8.34
CA VAL A 150 -2.11 6.53 -8.52
C VAL A 150 -2.22 7.56 -9.64
N LEU A 151 -1.42 8.62 -9.62
CA LEU A 151 -1.43 9.63 -10.67
C LEU A 151 -1.07 9.03 -12.04
N SER A 152 -0.02 8.21 -12.10
CA SER A 152 0.38 7.52 -13.33
C SER A 152 -0.75 6.64 -13.87
N PHE A 153 -1.44 5.89 -13.02
CA PHE A 153 -2.58 5.06 -13.42
C PHE A 153 -3.74 5.89 -13.93
N THR A 154 -4.13 6.96 -13.24
CA THR A 154 -5.22 7.84 -13.68
C THR A 154 -4.95 8.43 -15.06
N GLN A 155 -3.70 8.85 -15.34
CA GLN A 155 -3.30 9.37 -16.65
C GLN A 155 -3.25 8.30 -17.75
N ASN A 156 -2.99 7.04 -17.38
CA ASN A 156 -2.74 5.93 -18.31
C ASN A 156 -3.79 4.81 -18.20
N LYS A 157 -4.99 5.09 -17.68
CA LYS A 157 -6.02 4.08 -17.39
C LYS A 157 -6.38 3.20 -18.60
N HIS A 158 -6.26 3.76 -19.82
CA HIS A 158 -6.50 3.05 -21.08
C HIS A 158 -5.48 1.93 -21.37
N LEU A 159 -4.26 2.04 -20.83
CA LEU A 159 -3.19 1.04 -20.98
C LEU A 159 -3.36 -0.16 -20.05
N GLY A 160 -4.07 0.00 -18.92
CA GLY A 160 -4.26 -1.04 -17.90
C GLY A 160 -3.62 -0.66 -16.57
N TYR A 161 -3.36 -1.68 -15.74
CA TYR A 161 -2.70 -1.54 -14.45
C TYR A 161 -1.18 -1.46 -14.60
N PRO A 162 -0.48 -0.61 -13.83
CA PRO A 162 0.96 -0.49 -13.94
C PRO A 162 1.65 -1.76 -13.44
N VAL A 163 2.61 -2.25 -14.22
CA VAL A 163 3.54 -3.30 -13.83
C VAL A 163 4.83 -2.63 -13.38
N VAL A 164 5.31 -2.95 -12.18
CA VAL A 164 6.51 -2.33 -11.62
C VAL A 164 7.50 -3.35 -11.10
N THR A 165 8.74 -2.91 -11.01
CA THR A 165 9.78 -3.55 -10.20
C THR A 165 10.04 -2.71 -8.95
N LEU A 166 10.58 -3.34 -7.91
CA LEU A 166 10.89 -2.69 -6.65
C LEU A 166 12.30 -2.10 -6.67
N SER A 167 12.44 -0.86 -6.26
CA SER A 167 13.72 -0.17 -6.18
C SER A 167 13.80 0.71 -4.91
N THR A 168 14.97 1.27 -4.68
CA THR A 168 15.26 2.13 -3.54
C THR A 168 15.88 3.42 -4.03
N GLY A 169 15.21 4.53 -3.72
CA GLY A 169 15.79 5.87 -3.84
C GLY A 169 16.45 6.28 -2.54
N SER A 170 17.29 7.32 -2.59
CA SER A 170 17.80 7.96 -1.38
C SER A 170 17.96 9.46 -1.58
N TYR A 171 17.87 10.22 -0.49
CA TYR A 171 18.22 11.64 -0.47
C TYR A 171 19.08 11.96 0.75
N ARG A 172 19.92 12.98 0.62
CA ARG A 172 20.74 13.45 1.75
C ARG A 172 19.85 14.23 2.73
N ASN A 173 19.73 13.75 3.95
CA ASN A 173 18.96 14.39 5.00
C ASN A 173 19.81 15.48 5.67
N LYS A 174 19.37 16.73 5.57
CA LYS A 174 20.10 17.88 6.14
C LYS A 174 20.12 17.88 7.67
N LYS A 175 19.13 17.26 8.32
CA LYS A 175 19.01 17.25 9.80
C LYS A 175 19.98 16.27 10.44
N HIS A 176 20.10 15.07 9.88
CA HIS A 176 20.92 13.98 10.46
C HIS A 176 22.27 13.79 9.74
N GLY A 177 22.53 14.52 8.65
CA GLY A 177 23.78 14.46 7.90
C GLY A 177 23.98 13.22 7.02
N GLY A 178 23.16 12.17 7.22
CA GLY A 178 23.16 10.91 6.46
C GLY A 178 22.23 10.90 5.24
N PHE A 179 22.05 9.70 4.66
CA PHE A 179 21.09 9.44 3.58
C PHE A 179 19.85 8.77 4.14
N THR A 180 18.68 9.28 3.78
CA THR A 180 17.40 8.63 4.05
C THR A 180 16.95 7.91 2.78
N SER A 181 16.69 6.61 2.89
CA SER A 181 16.21 5.77 1.80
C SER A 181 14.69 5.82 1.72
N PHE A 182 14.13 5.71 0.51
CA PHE A 182 12.69 5.65 0.30
C PHE A 182 12.33 4.63 -0.79
N PRO A 183 11.13 4.03 -0.72
CA PRO A 183 10.71 3.03 -1.70
C PRO A 183 10.44 3.70 -3.06
N VAL A 184 10.80 2.99 -4.14
CA VAL A 184 10.52 3.43 -5.51
C VAL A 184 9.90 2.30 -6.30
N PHE A 185 8.76 2.58 -6.94
CA PHE A 185 8.14 1.69 -7.92
C PHE A 185 8.58 2.11 -9.32
N VAL A 186 9.39 1.28 -9.97
CA VAL A 186 9.86 1.53 -11.33
C VAL A 186 8.89 0.88 -12.30
N ASN A 187 8.11 1.70 -13.02
CA ASN A 187 7.17 1.22 -14.03
C ASN A 187 7.94 0.57 -15.20
N VAL A 188 7.61 -0.69 -15.49
CA VAL A 188 8.19 -1.50 -16.57
C VAL A 188 7.15 -1.89 -17.64
N GLY A 189 5.92 -1.41 -17.53
CA GLY A 189 4.85 -1.69 -18.47
C GLY A 189 3.46 -1.54 -17.86
N PHE A 190 2.45 -1.95 -18.63
CA PHE A 190 1.06 -2.03 -18.21
C PHE A 190 0.50 -3.39 -18.56
N ASP A 191 -0.39 -3.92 -17.72
CA ASP A 191 -1.05 -5.20 -17.92
C ASP A 191 -2.52 -5.11 -17.52
N LYS A 192 -3.35 -6.02 -18.01
CA LYS A 192 -4.76 -6.17 -17.66
C LYS A 192 -4.98 -7.54 -17.04
N PRO A 193 -4.30 -7.86 -15.92
CA PRO A 193 -4.44 -9.16 -15.32
C PRO A 193 -5.89 -9.39 -14.87
N PRO A 194 -6.30 -10.65 -14.69
CA PRO A 194 -7.51 -10.94 -13.97
C PRO A 194 -7.47 -10.25 -12.60
N ALA A 195 -8.65 -9.89 -12.10
CA ALA A 195 -8.77 -9.31 -10.77
C ALA A 195 -8.06 -10.23 -9.75
N PRO A 196 -7.35 -9.67 -8.76
CA PRO A 196 -6.61 -10.47 -7.80
C PRO A 196 -7.58 -11.40 -7.08
N GLU A 197 -7.40 -12.71 -7.26
CA GLU A 197 -8.10 -13.69 -6.45
C GLU A 197 -7.46 -13.66 -5.08
N ILE A 198 -8.22 -13.19 -4.07
CA ILE A 198 -7.78 -13.29 -2.68
C ILE A 198 -7.60 -14.78 -2.43
N ALA A 199 -6.37 -15.19 -2.14
CA ALA A 199 -6.09 -16.55 -1.70
C ALA A 199 -6.93 -16.82 -0.45
N SER A 200 -8.11 -17.41 -0.64
CA SER A 200 -8.89 -17.97 0.45
C SER A 200 -7.96 -18.99 1.10
N GLY A 201 -7.62 -18.79 2.38
CA GLY A 201 -6.71 -19.65 3.12
C GLY A 201 -6.94 -21.11 2.75
N GLY A 202 -5.94 -21.71 2.10
CA GLY A 202 -6.06 -23.02 1.49
C GLY A 202 -6.37 -24.07 2.55
N ASN A 203 -7.57 -24.65 2.47
CA ASN A 203 -7.71 -26.08 2.65
C ASN A 203 -7.69 -26.69 1.24
N GLY A 204 -6.75 -27.62 1.02
CA GLY A 204 -6.26 -28.01 -0.31
C GLY A 204 -7.29 -28.58 -1.28
N GLY A 205 -6.98 -28.47 -2.57
CA GLY A 205 -7.75 -29.09 -3.65
C GLY A 205 -7.29 -28.68 -5.04
N ASP A 206 -6.17 -29.26 -5.46
CA ASP A 206 -5.90 -29.86 -6.79
C ASP A 206 -6.37 -29.17 -8.10
N GLY A 207 -5.41 -28.98 -9.04
CA GLY A 207 -5.68 -29.10 -10.47
C GLY A 207 -5.33 -27.93 -11.42
N GLY A 208 -4.15 -28.00 -12.06
CA GLY A 208 -4.06 -28.04 -13.54
C GLY A 208 -3.91 -26.77 -14.42
N ASN A 209 -2.66 -26.49 -14.82
CA ASN A 209 -2.15 -26.36 -16.22
C ASN A 209 -2.29 -25.07 -17.11
N SER A 210 -1.10 -24.47 -17.36
CA SER A 210 -0.43 -23.96 -18.61
C SER A 210 -0.92 -22.83 -19.55
N GLY A 211 0.05 -21.93 -19.84
CA GLY A 211 0.44 -21.38 -21.18
C GLY A 211 -0.01 -19.93 -21.49
N GLY A 212 0.75 -18.97 -22.04
CA GLY A 212 2.13 -18.83 -22.53
C GLY A 212 2.28 -17.50 -23.35
N GLY A 213 3.46 -16.86 -23.34
CA GLY A 213 4.00 -15.84 -24.31
C GLY A 213 3.32 -14.44 -24.39
N GLY A 214 3.97 -13.29 -24.61
CA GLY A 214 5.36 -12.89 -24.86
C GLY A 214 5.43 -11.36 -25.18
N ASP A 215 6.63 -10.79 -25.02
CA ASP A 215 7.22 -9.54 -25.57
C ASP A 215 6.70 -8.10 -25.31
N GLY A 216 7.62 -7.31 -24.72
CA GLY A 216 8.03 -6.00 -25.25
C GLY A 216 7.57 -4.74 -24.49
N ALA A 217 8.39 -4.20 -23.57
CA ALA A 217 8.18 -2.85 -23.05
C ALA A 217 9.49 -2.05 -22.87
N ARG A 218 9.51 -0.89 -23.53
CA ARG A 218 10.51 0.18 -23.52
C ARG A 218 10.43 0.97 -22.21
N VAL A 219 11.58 1.29 -21.64
CA VAL A 219 11.74 2.15 -20.45
C VAL A 219 11.55 3.63 -20.84
N VAL A 220 10.64 4.34 -20.17
CA VAL A 220 10.52 5.80 -20.25
C VAL A 220 10.56 6.42 -18.85
N GLY A 221 11.58 7.27 -18.68
CA GLY A 221 11.79 8.38 -17.74
C GLY A 221 10.93 8.54 -16.49
N ALA A 222 11.63 8.58 -15.34
CA ALA A 222 11.12 8.99 -14.04
C ALA A 222 10.44 10.37 -14.07
N SER A 223 9.19 10.44 -13.59
CA SER A 223 8.46 11.68 -13.40
C SER A 223 8.64 12.18 -11.97
N LYS A 224 9.11 13.42 -11.82
CA LYS A 224 9.23 14.12 -10.52
C LYS A 224 7.91 14.83 -10.23
N VAL A 225 7.13 14.32 -9.30
CA VAL A 225 5.97 15.03 -8.73
C VAL A 225 6.38 15.57 -7.36
N ALA A 226 6.30 16.89 -7.20
CA ALA A 226 6.52 17.56 -5.92
C ALA A 226 5.24 17.46 -5.08
N VAL A 227 5.27 16.63 -4.03
CA VAL A 227 4.24 16.64 -2.98
C VAL A 227 4.48 17.88 -2.11
N LEU A 228 3.44 18.71 -1.97
CA LEU A 228 3.43 19.83 -1.03
C LEU A 228 3.68 19.29 0.39
N ARG A 229 4.76 19.77 1.01
CA ARG A 229 5.20 19.32 2.33
C ARG A 229 4.41 20.07 3.40
N ASP A 230 3.47 19.40 4.04
CA ASP A 230 3.03 19.83 5.37
C ASP A 230 4.16 19.55 6.36
N ARG A 231 4.55 20.61 7.07
CA ARG A 231 5.79 20.72 7.84
C ARG A 231 5.82 19.82 9.09
N GLU A 232 4.70 19.19 9.44
CA GLU A 232 4.57 18.33 10.63
C GLU A 232 4.97 16.87 10.39
N VAL A 233 4.94 16.37 9.15
CA VAL A 233 5.25 14.95 8.86
C VAL A 233 6.76 14.66 8.81
N ASP A 234 7.59 15.72 8.80
CA ASP A 234 9.06 15.69 8.80
C ASP A 234 9.68 15.27 10.16
N ALA A 235 8.84 14.88 11.13
CA ALA A 235 9.20 14.37 12.45
C ALA A 235 8.71 12.94 12.72
N MET A 236 8.14 12.24 11.72
CA MET A 236 7.89 10.81 11.86
C MET A 236 9.24 10.07 11.87
N ASP A 237 9.59 9.56 13.06
CA ASP A 237 10.75 8.70 13.29
C ASP A 237 10.70 7.48 12.36
N ASP A 238 11.83 7.16 11.72
CA ASP A 238 12.00 5.96 10.91
C ASP A 238 11.92 4.65 11.74
N ASP A 239 11.80 4.75 13.08
CA ASP A 239 11.74 3.65 14.05
C ASP A 239 10.33 3.07 14.28
N ILE A 240 9.38 3.27 13.36
CA ILE A 240 8.06 2.62 13.48
C ILE A 240 8.21 1.13 13.11
N PRO A 241 7.92 0.18 14.02
CA PRO A 241 7.99 -1.24 13.69
C PRO A 241 6.87 -1.60 12.71
N PHE A 242 7.24 -1.94 11.48
CA PHE A 242 6.37 -2.59 10.48
C PHE A 242 6.91 -3.96 10.12
#